data_AF-A0A832UW80-F1
#
_entry.id   AF-A0A832UW80-F1
#
_cell.length_a   1.000
_cell.length_b   1.000
_cell.length_c   1.000
_cell.angle_alpha   90.00
_cell.angle_beta   90.00
_cell.angle_gamma   90.00
#
_symmetry.space_group_name_H-M   'P 1'
#
loop_
_entity.id
_entity.type
_entity.pdbx_description
1 polymer ?
#
loop_
_entity_poly.entity_id
_entity_poly.type
_entity_poly.pdbx_seq_one_letter_code
_entity_poly.pdbx_strand_id
1 'polypeptide(L)' 'MGVLTIKVDEKVEKEFREEAVKKFGAKKGYLGSAVEDAMKLWLKQKGQDEIKKQALARMEKGFDMGKILYKRREELWERH' A
#
# COMPACT_ATOMS: atom_id res chain seq x y z
N MET A 1 20.26 -8.78 -9.60
CA MET A 1 19.66 -7.72 -10.42
C MET A 1 19.26 -8.34 -11.75
N GLY A 2 17.98 -8.35 -12.09
CA GLY A 2 17.51 -8.78 -13.41
C GLY A 2 17.50 -7.59 -14.37
N VAL A 3 17.64 -7.84 -15.68
CA VAL A 3 17.49 -6.82 -16.72
C VAL A 3 16.07 -6.89 -17.25
N LEU A 4 15.36 -5.77 -17.21
CA LEU A 4 14.00 -5.64 -17.74
C LEU A 4 14.04 -4.67 -18.92
N THR A 5 13.70 -5.15 -20.11
CA THR A 5 13.57 -4.32 -21.31
C THR A 5 12.09 -4.10 -21.59
N ILE A 6 11.65 -2.84 -21.48
CA ILE A 6 10.27 -2.44 -21.73
C ILE A 6 10.25 -1.29 -22.74
N LYS A 7 9.22 -1.27 -23.59
CA LYS A 7 8.87 -0.10 -24.38
C LYS A 7 7.82 0.70 -23.61
N VAL A 8 8.10 1.97 -23.42
CA VAL A 8 7.21 2.94 -22.77
C VAL A 8 6.97 4.07 -23.75
N ASP A 9 5.82 4.73 -23.64
CA ASP A 9 5.54 5.93 -24.42
C ASP A 9 6.55 7.04 -24.10
N GLU A 10 6.98 7.77 -25.13
CA GLU A 10 8.04 8.78 -25.02
C GLU A 10 7.66 9.93 -24.08
N LYS A 11 6.37 10.30 -24.02
CA LYS A 11 5.90 11.35 -23.10
C LYS A 11 6.04 10.90 -21.66
N VAL A 12 5.61 9.67 -21.38
CA VAL A 12 5.68 9.08 -20.04
C VAL A 12 7.13 8.90 -19.60
N GLU A 13 8.02 8.45 -20.49
CA GLU A 13 9.44 8.34 -20.18
C GLU A 13 10.04 9.69 -19.81
N LYS A 14 9.71 10.74 -20.58
CA LYS A 14 10.25 12.09 -20.38
C LYS A 14 9.81 12.68 -19.04
N GLU A 15 8.52 12.63 -18.73
CA GLU A 15 7.98 13.09 -17.45
C GLU A 15 8.59 12.30 -16.28
N PHE A 16 8.70 10.98 -16.42
CA PHE A 16 9.30 10.13 -15.40
C PHE A 16 10.76 10.49 -15.14
N ARG A 17 11.51 10.80 -16.20
CA ARG A 17 12.93 11.17 -16.12
C ARG A 17 13.12 12.50 -15.41
N GLU A 18 12.27 13.49 -15.70
CA GLU A 18 12.29 14.80 -15.02
C GLU A 18 12.02 14.63 -13.51
N GLU A 19 11.01 13.85 -13.15
CA GLU A 19 10.65 13.61 -11.75
C GLU A 19 11.71 12.78 -11.02
N ALA A 20 12.31 11.80 -11.70
CA ALA A 20 13.40 11.00 -11.18
C ALA A 20 14.65 11.85 -10.91
N VAL A 21 14.97 12.82 -11.78
CA VAL A 21 16.07 13.76 -11.56
C VAL A 21 15.81 14.65 -10.35
N LYS A 22 14.59 15.18 -10.18
CA LYS A 22 14.23 15.97 -9.00
C LYS A 22 14.38 15.19 -7.70
N LYS A 23 13.96 13.93 -7.68
CA LYS A 23 13.92 13.10 -6.46
C LYS A 23 15.27 12.49 -6.08
N PHE A 24 16.04 12.00 -7.04
CA PHE A 24 17.29 11.26 -6.79
C PHE A 24 18.56 12.07 -7.08
N GLY A 25 18.41 13.25 -7.70
CA GLY A 25 19.52 13.98 -8.33
C GLY A 25 19.98 13.23 -9.58
N ALA A 26 20.53 13.94 -10.57
CA ALA A 26 21.04 13.35 -11.82
C ALA A 26 22.31 12.48 -11.64
N LYS A 27 22.38 11.66 -10.58
CA LYS A 27 23.46 10.74 -10.26
C LYS A 27 23.42 9.51 -11.16
N LYS A 28 24.58 8.91 -11.42
CA LYS A 28 24.69 7.69 -12.22
C LYS A 28 23.78 6.58 -11.65
N GLY A 29 22.87 6.07 -12.47
CA GLY A 29 21.91 5.02 -12.08
C GLY A 29 20.57 5.50 -11.52
N TYR A 30 20.28 6.81 -11.51
CA TYR A 30 19.03 7.36 -10.96
C TYR A 30 17.76 6.75 -11.57
N LEU A 31 17.75 6.46 -12.87
CA LEU A 31 16.61 5.83 -13.55
C LEU A 31 16.32 4.42 -13.00
N GLY A 32 17.36 3.61 -12.77
CA GLY A 32 17.19 2.27 -12.21
C GLY A 32 16.60 2.33 -10.81
N SER A 33 17.12 3.22 -9.96
CA SER A 33 16.60 3.44 -8.61
C SER A 33 15.16 3.96 -8.63
N ALA A 34 14.82 4.87 -9.56
CA ALA A 34 13.47 5.39 -9.70
C ALA A 34 12.49 4.32 -10.16
N VAL A 35 12.87 3.46 -11.11
CA VAL A 35 12.04 2.34 -11.58
C VAL A 35 11.81 1.34 -10.44
N GLU A 36 12.86 1.01 -9.68
CA GLU A 36 12.73 0.10 -8.53
C GLU A 36 11.80 0.68 -7.45
N ASP A 37 11.92 1.97 -7.14
CA ASP A 37 11.05 2.66 -6.19
C ASP A 37 9.59 2.70 -6.68
N ALA A 38 9.37 2.97 -7.97
CA ALA A 38 8.04 2.95 -8.59
C ALA A 38 7.41 1.55 -8.53
N MET A 39 8.17 0.50 -8.80
CA MET A 39 7.69 -0.89 -8.69
C MET A 39 7.33 -1.25 -7.25
N LYS A 40 8.14 -0.84 -6.26
CA LYS A 40 7.84 -1.04 -4.83
C LYS A 40 6.56 -0.32 -4.42
N LEU A 41 6.39 0.93 -4.85
CA LEU A 41 5.18 1.73 -4.60
C LEU A 41 3.93 1.07 -5.20
N TRP A 42 4.02 0.58 -6.44
CA TRP A 42 2.93 -0.12 -7.10
C TRP A 42 2.49 -1.39 -6.35
N LEU A 43 3.45 -2.22 -5.95
CA LEU A 43 3.18 -3.43 -5.17
C LEU A 43 2.55 -3.11 -3.81
N LYS A 44 3.04 -2.06 -3.13
CA LYS A 44 2.48 -1.60 -1.86
C LYS A 44 1.04 -1.13 -1.99
N GLN A 45 0.71 -0.37 -3.04
CA GLN A 45 -0.68 0.04 -3.31
C GLN A 45 -1.60 -1.15 -3.54
N LYS A 46 -1.17 -2.13 -4.34
CA LYS A 46 -1.97 -3.34 -4.60
C LYS A 46 -2.26 -4.13 -3.33
N GLY A 47 -1.27 -4.31 -2.46
CA GLY A 47 -1.47 -4.96 -1.17
C GLY A 47 -2.44 -4.19 -0.26
N GLN A 48 -2.39 -2.85 -0.26
CA GLN A 48 -3.33 -2.04 0.51
C GLN A 48 -4.76 -2.12 -0.02
N ASP A 49 -4.95 -2.20 -1.33
CA ASP A 49 -6.28 -2.34 -1.93
C ASP A 49 -6.90 -3.70 -1.61
N GLU A 50 -6.11 -4.77 -1.57
CA GLU A 50 -6.58 -6.09 -1.11
C GLU A 50 -6.97 -6.07 0.36
N ILE A 51 -6.17 -5.44 1.23
CA ILE A 51 -6.50 -5.30 2.66
C ILE A 51 -7.79 -4.50 2.85
N LYS A 52 -7.98 -3.40 2.10
CA LYS A 52 -9.22 -2.61 2.15
C LYS A 52 -10.43 -3.43 1.72
N LYS A 53 -10.33 -4.19 0.62
CA LYS A 53 -11.41 -5.07 0.16
C LYS A 53 -11.73 -6.15 1.19
N GLN A 54 -10.71 -6.75 1.81
CA GLN A 54 -10.91 -7.74 2.87
C GLN A 54 -11.52 -7.13 4.12
N ALA A 55 -11.12 -5.92 4.51
CA ALA A 55 -11.72 -5.19 5.63
C ALA A 55 -13.19 -4.85 5.36
N LEU A 56 -13.52 -4.36 4.16
CA LEU A 56 -14.90 -4.12 3.72
C LEU A 56 -15.71 -5.42 3.76
N ALA A 57 -15.19 -6.51 3.20
CA ALA A 57 -15.87 -7.80 3.18
C ALA A 57 -16.09 -8.37 4.60
N ARG A 58 -15.18 -8.11 5.55
CA ARG A 58 -15.35 -8.48 6.96
C ARG A 58 -16.38 -7.60 7.67
N MET A 59 -16.49 -6.33 7.31
CA MET A 59 -17.55 -5.44 7.81
C MET A 59 -18.92 -5.85 7.27
N GLU A 60 -19.05 -6.10 5.97
CA GLU A 60 -20.30 -6.52 5.33
C GLU A 60 -20.80 -7.88 5.83
N LYS A 61 -19.87 -8.81 6.11
CA LYS A 61 -20.25 -10.12 6.66
C LYS A 61 -20.81 -10.06 8.08
N GLY A 62 -20.76 -8.90 8.75
CA GLY A 62 -21.25 -8.74 10.12
C GLY A 62 -20.44 -9.59 11.08
N PHE A 63 -19.43 -9.01 11.73
CA PHE A 63 -18.67 -9.73 12.75
C PHE A 63 -19.61 -10.03 13.94
N ASP A 64 -19.92 -11.30 14.16
CA ASP A 64 -20.68 -11.73 15.33
C ASP A 64 -19.81 -11.50 16.57
N MET A 65 -20.01 -10.35 17.23
CA MET A 65 -19.31 -9.97 18.47
C MET A 65 -19.81 -10.78 19.68
N GLY A 66 -20.54 -11.87 19.45
CA GLY A 66 -21.21 -12.64 20.48
C GLY A 66 -22.22 -11.79 21.25
N LYS A 67 -22.77 -12.35 22.33
CA LYS A 67 -23.60 -11.56 23.25
C LYS A 67 -22.69 -10.61 24.01
N ILE A 68 -22.96 -9.32 23.96
CA ILE A 68 -22.32 -8.33 24.84
C ILE A 68 -22.66 -8.74 26.28
N LEU A 69 -21.66 -9.26 27.01
CA LEU A 69 -21.83 -9.87 28.34
C LEU A 69 -22.00 -8.84 29.47
N TYR A 70 -21.99 -7.54 29.16
CA TYR A 70 -22.11 -6.46 30.12
C TYR A 70 -22.92 -5.31 29.53
N LYS A 71 -23.87 -4.77 30.30
CA LYS A 71 -24.69 -3.61 29.89
C LYS A 71 -24.13 -2.30 30.45
N ARG A 72 -23.33 -2.35 31.51
CA ARG A 72 -22.69 -1.18 32.15
C ARG A 72 -21.23 -1.45 32.44
N ARG A 73 -20.42 -0.38 32.44
CA ARG A 73 -18.96 -0.43 32.68
C ARG A 73 -18.60 -0.98 34.05
N GLU A 74 -19.51 -0.87 35.02
CA GLU A 74 -19.34 -1.34 36.40
C GLU A 74 -19.32 -2.88 36.48
N GLU A 75 -20.04 -3.58 35.60
CA GLU A 75 -20.14 -5.05 35.55
C GLU A 75 -18.83 -5.74 35.10
N LEU A 76 -17.84 -4.96 34.63
CA LEU A 76 -16.52 -5.46 34.24
C LEU A 76 -15.60 -5.77 35.43
N TRP A 77 -15.87 -5.20 36.61
CA TRP A 77 -14.97 -5.25 37.77
C TRP A 77 -15.42 -6.19 38.90
N GLU A 78 -16.59 -6.82 38.79
CA GLU A 78 -17.17 -7.68 39.86
C GLU A 78 -16.71 -9.15 39.82
N ARG A 79 -15.73 -9.52 39.00
CA ARG A 79 -15.13 -10.86 39.08
C ARG A 79 -13.97 -10.84 40.07
N HIS A 80 -14.27 -11.05 41.35
CA HIS A 80 -13.29 -11.38 42.38
C HIS A 80 -13.75 -12.54 43.26
#